data_AF-A0A1E3B0J6-F1
#
_entry.id   AF-A0A1E3B0J6-F1
#
_cell.length_a   1.000
_cell.length_b   1.000
_cell.length_c   1.000
_cell.angle_alpha   90.00
_cell.angle_beta   90.00
_cell.angle_gamma   90.00
#
_symmetry.space_group_name_H-M   'P 1'
#
loop_
_entity.id
_entity.type
_entity.pdbx_description
1 polymer ?
#
loop_
_entity_poly.entity_id
_entity_poly.type
_entity_poly.pdbx_seq_one_letter_code
_entity_poly.pdbx_strand_id
1 'polypeptide(L)'
;MREMHHIVCIAFNRGDPESKRKAHWLIKTLIADCAEHGWGEYRTHLALMDQIAETYNWNHNALMRFNETVKNALDPNGILAPGKNGVWSSSYDRRLYKL
;
A
#
# COMPACT_ATOMS: atom_id res chain seq x y z
N MET A 1 -7.29 13.44 23.27
CA MET A 1 -7.24 12.75 21.96
C MET A 1 -5.77 12.58 21.60
N ARG A 2 -5.31 11.39 21.22
CA ARG A 2 -3.87 11.06 21.03
C ARG A 2 -3.49 10.76 19.57
N GLU A 3 -4.48 10.72 18.67
CA GLU A 3 -4.35 10.64 17.21
C GLU A 3 -5.61 11.23 16.56
N MET A 4 -5.55 11.53 15.26
CA MET A 4 -6.71 11.87 14.44
C MET A 4 -6.57 11.23 13.06
N HIS A 5 -7.68 10.74 12.51
CA HIS A 5 -7.73 10.28 11.13
C HIS A 5 -8.05 11.45 10.19
N HIS A 6 -7.04 11.92 9.46
CA HIS A 6 -7.24 12.92 8.42
C HIS A 6 -7.72 12.24 7.13
N ILE A 7 -8.99 12.44 6.79
CA ILE A 7 -9.58 11.89 5.57
C ILE A 7 -9.63 12.97 4.49
N VAL A 8 -8.75 12.87 3.49
CA VAL A 8 -8.76 13.73 2.31
C VAL A 8 -9.66 13.12 1.24
N CYS A 9 -10.77 13.79 0.92
CA CYS A 9 -11.73 13.35 -0.10
C CYS A 9 -11.29 13.79 -1.50
N ILE A 10 -10.48 12.97 -2.18
CA ILE A 10 -10.06 13.24 -3.57
C ILE A 10 -11.21 12.91 -4.54
N ALA A 11 -11.99 13.93 -4.89
CA ALA A 11 -13.00 13.83 -5.94
C ALA A 11 -12.38 14.06 -7.33
N PHE A 12 -12.75 13.26 -8.32
CA PHE A 12 -12.27 13.37 -9.69
C PHE A 12 -13.33 12.85 -10.68
N ASN A 13 -13.22 13.22 -11.96
CA ASN A 13 -14.12 12.73 -13.00
C ASN A 13 -13.66 11.35 -13.51
N ARG A 14 -14.40 10.28 -13.17
CA ARG A 14 -14.06 8.91 -13.59
C ARG A 14 -14.14 8.67 -15.11
N GLY A 15 -14.91 9.50 -15.82
CA GLY A 15 -15.05 9.48 -17.28
C GLY A 15 -13.91 10.17 -18.03
N ASP A 16 -13.09 10.96 -17.33
CA ASP A 16 -11.93 11.65 -17.91
C ASP A 16 -10.63 10.90 -17.56
N PRO A 17 -9.91 10.34 -18.56
CA PRO A 17 -8.61 9.70 -18.35
C PRO A 17 -7.57 10.61 -17.68
N GLU A 18 -7.55 11.89 -18.01
CA GLU A 18 -6.56 12.83 -17.48
C GLU A 18 -6.85 13.18 -16.02
N SER A 19 -8.13 13.37 -15.67
CA SER A 19 -8.57 13.52 -14.27
C SER A 19 -8.15 12.33 -13.41
N LYS A 20 -8.33 11.09 -13.89
CA LYS A 20 -7.86 9.87 -13.21
C LYS A 20 -6.35 9.86 -13.03
N ARG A 21 -5.60 10.19 -14.08
CA ARG A 21 -4.13 10.22 -14.05
C ARG A 21 -3.62 11.22 -13.01
N LYS A 22 -4.20 12.43 -12.98
CA LYS A 22 -3.86 13.47 -12.00
C LYS A 22 -4.24 13.07 -10.57
N ALA A 23 -5.40 12.47 -10.36
CA ALA A 23 -5.81 11.98 -9.04
C ALA A 23 -4.87 10.88 -8.52
N HIS A 24 -4.46 9.95 -9.40
CA HIS A 24 -3.50 8.90 -9.03
C HIS A 24 -2.11 9.47 -8.76
N TRP A 25 -1.63 10.39 -9.60
CA TRP A 25 -0.37 11.10 -9.35
C TRP A 25 -0.39 11.83 -8.00
N LEU A 26 -1.45 12.59 -7.72
CA LEU A 26 -1.62 13.34 -6.49
C LEU A 26 -1.51 12.43 -5.26
N ILE A 27 -2.26 11.32 -5.22
CA ILE A 27 -2.26 10.46 -4.03
C ILE A 27 -0.92 9.75 -3.85
N LYS A 28 -0.22 9.34 -4.93
CA LYS A 28 1.13 8.76 -4.82
C LYS A 28 2.13 9.79 -4.28
N THR A 29 2.03 11.05 -4.68
CA THR A 29 2.86 12.14 -4.16
C THR A 29 2.56 12.39 -2.68
N LEU A 30 1.29 12.52 -2.30
CA LEU A 30 0.91 12.75 -0.90
C LEU A 30 1.40 11.65 0.04
N ILE A 31 1.33 10.37 -0.38
CA ILE A 31 1.86 9.25 0.42
C ILE A 31 3.37 9.42 0.68
N ALA A 32 4.13 9.78 -0.36
CA ALA A 32 5.58 9.98 -0.23
C ALA A 32 5.88 11.17 0.71
N ASP A 33 5.25 12.32 0.46
CA ASP A 33 5.42 13.53 1.26
C ASP A 33 5.05 13.29 2.73
N CYS A 34 3.92 12.61 3.00
CA CYS A 34 3.49 12.28 4.35
C CYS A 34 4.48 11.37 5.07
N ALA A 35 4.97 10.32 4.39
CA ALA A 35 5.93 9.39 4.96
C ALA A 35 7.24 10.09 5.34
N GLU A 36 7.73 11.02 4.51
CA GLU A 36 8.91 11.85 4.82
C GLU A 36 8.74 12.71 6.09
N HIS A 37 7.49 13.07 6.43
CA HIS A 37 7.15 13.83 7.63
C HIS A 37 6.72 12.95 8.82
N GLY A 38 6.82 11.62 8.68
CA GLY A 38 6.48 10.67 9.74
C GLY A 38 4.98 10.39 9.90
N TRP A 39 4.17 10.70 8.90
CA TRP A 39 2.74 10.36 8.86
C TRP A 39 2.50 9.14 7.98
N GLY A 40 1.87 8.12 8.56
CA GLY A 40 1.47 6.92 7.82
C GLY A 40 -0.04 6.83 7.66
N GLU A 41 -0.49 6.18 6.60
CA GLU A 41 -1.90 5.99 6.30
C GLU A 41 -2.46 4.73 6.97
N TYR A 42 -3.56 4.90 7.71
CA TYR A 42 -4.25 3.76 8.32
C TYR A 42 -4.86 2.79 7.28
N ARG A 43 -5.38 3.30 6.15
CA ARG A 43 -6.06 2.53 5.10
C ARG A 43 -5.91 3.16 3.72
N THR A 44 -6.00 2.33 2.68
CA THR A 44 -5.92 2.79 1.29
C THR A 44 -6.68 1.90 0.30
N HIS A 45 -6.73 2.35 -0.96
CA HIS A 45 -7.26 1.64 -2.11
C HIS A 45 -6.27 0.57 -2.63
N LEU A 46 -6.78 -0.44 -3.35
CA LEU A 46 -5.99 -1.58 -3.88
C LEU A 46 -4.71 -1.14 -4.60
N ALA A 47 -4.83 -0.14 -5.48
CA ALA A 47 -3.73 0.37 -6.31
C ALA A 47 -2.54 1.00 -5.55
N LEU A 48 -2.67 1.21 -4.24
CA LEU A 48 -1.70 1.95 -3.43
C LEU A 48 -1.18 1.12 -2.25
N MET A 49 -1.65 -0.13 -2.10
CA MET A 49 -1.30 -0.98 -0.97
C MET A 49 0.21 -1.24 -0.89
N ASP A 50 0.85 -1.52 -2.02
CA ASP A 50 2.30 -1.76 -2.07
C ASP A 50 3.10 -0.51 -1.68
N GLN A 51 2.73 0.66 -2.21
CA GLN A 51 3.42 1.92 -1.91
C GLN A 51 3.31 2.27 -0.43
N ILE A 52 2.11 2.19 0.15
CA ILE A 52 1.91 2.50 1.57
C ILE A 52 2.64 1.49 2.45
N ALA A 53 2.58 0.19 2.12
CA ALA A 53 3.30 -0.81 2.89
C ALA A 53 4.83 -0.56 2.92
N GLU A 54 5.37 0.03 1.87
CA GLU A 54 6.79 0.42 1.78
C GLU A 54 7.17 1.66 2.58
N THR A 55 6.20 2.43 3.07
CA THR A 55 6.46 3.51 4.04
C THR A 55 6.76 2.93 5.44
N TYR A 56 6.22 1.76 5.77
CA TYR A 56 6.45 1.06 7.04
C TYR A 56 7.74 0.21 7.03
N ASN A 57 8.84 0.78 6.53
CA ASN A 57 10.07 0.07 6.18
C ASN A 57 11.16 0.06 7.26
N TRP A 58 10.84 0.44 8.49
CA TRP A 58 11.80 0.47 9.59
C TRP A 58 12.52 -0.87 9.77
N ASN A 59 13.83 -0.79 10.11
CA ASN A 59 14.73 -1.93 10.26
C ASN A 59 14.70 -2.89 9.06
N HIS A 60 14.90 -2.32 7.87
CA HIS A 60 14.96 -3.03 6.61
C HIS A 60 13.63 -3.74 6.27
N ASN A 61 12.46 -3.10 6.40
CA ASN A 61 11.15 -3.73 6.17
C ASN A 61 10.84 -4.89 7.14
N ALA A 62 11.20 -4.78 8.42
CA ALA A 62 11.00 -5.86 9.40
C ALA A 62 9.52 -6.31 9.51
N LEU A 63 8.59 -5.36 9.51
CA LEU A 63 7.15 -5.65 9.57
C LEU A 63 6.68 -6.46 8.36
N MET A 64 7.11 -6.10 7.16
CA MET A 64 6.71 -6.80 5.94
C MET A 64 7.24 -8.24 5.94
N ARG A 65 8.54 -8.43 6.20
CA ARG A 65 9.15 -9.77 6.24
C ARG A 65 8.46 -10.69 7.25
N PHE A 66 8.10 -10.17 8.41
CA PHE A 66 7.36 -10.93 9.42
C PHE A 66 6.00 -11.37 8.89
N ASN A 67 5.23 -10.46 8.29
CA ASN A 67 3.91 -10.79 7.73
C ASN A 67 3.99 -11.78 6.56
N GLU A 68 4.98 -11.64 5.67
CA GLU A 68 5.21 -12.61 4.59
C GLU A 68 5.57 -14.00 5.14
N THR A 69 6.35 -14.07 6.23
CA THR A 69 6.67 -15.34 6.90
C THR A 69 5.40 -16.01 7.44
N VAL A 70 4.56 -15.26 8.15
CA VAL A 70 3.28 -15.77 8.67
C VAL A 70 2.35 -16.17 7.53
N LYS A 71 2.26 -15.34 6.47
CA LYS A 71 1.42 -15.60 5.29
C LYS A 71 1.80 -16.91 4.61
N ASN A 72 3.09 -17.13 4.36
CA ASN A 72 3.58 -18.34 3.71
C ASN A 72 3.40 -19.58 4.58
N ALA A 73 3.48 -19.46 5.90
CA ALA A 73 3.21 -20.56 6.82
C ALA A 73 1.74 -20.98 6.86
N LEU A 74 0.81 -20.02 6.81
CA LEU A 74 -0.64 -20.28 6.92
C LEU A 74 -1.34 -20.50 5.58
N ASP A 75 -0.79 -19.96 4.48
CA ASP A 75 -1.31 -20.08 3.13
C ASP A 75 -0.18 -20.44 2.15
N PRO A 76 0.33 -21.68 2.19
CA PRO A 76 1.49 -22.10 1.40
C PRO A 76 1.27 -22.04 -0.10
N ASN A 77 0.00 -22.12 -0.55
CA ASN A 77 -0.35 -21.99 -1.96
C ASN A 77 -0.67 -20.54 -2.38
N GLY A 78 -0.78 -19.61 -1.43
CA GLY A 78 -1.03 -18.19 -1.69
C GLY A 78 -2.42 -17.87 -2.24
N ILE A 79 -3.44 -18.67 -1.93
CA ILE A 79 -4.77 -18.54 -2.55
C ILE A 79 -5.62 -17.41 -1.95
N LEU A 80 -5.35 -17.02 -0.71
CA LEU A 80 -6.17 -16.05 0.02
C LEU A 80 -5.66 -14.62 -0.23
N ALA A 81 -6.30 -13.92 -1.16
CA ALA A 81 -6.12 -12.48 -1.41
C ALA A 81 -4.64 -12.03 -1.52
N PRO A 82 -3.86 -12.59 -2.47
CA PRO A 82 -2.46 -12.21 -2.67
C PRO A 82 -2.33 -10.71 -2.94
N GLY A 83 -1.37 -10.05 -2.28
CA GLY A 83 -1.11 -8.62 -2.42
C GLY A 83 -1.96 -7.71 -1.55
N LYS A 84 -2.91 -8.27 -0.77
CA LYS A 84 -3.66 -7.47 0.20
C LYS A 84 -2.69 -6.83 1.21
N ASN A 85 -2.77 -5.50 1.35
CA ASN A 85 -1.88 -4.68 2.17
C ASN A 85 -0.38 -4.80 1.77
N GLY A 86 -0.10 -5.14 0.52
CA GLY A 86 1.26 -5.32 0.00
C GLY A 86 1.93 -6.63 0.44
N VAL A 87 1.20 -7.55 1.10
CA VAL A 87 1.74 -8.84 1.52
C VAL A 87 1.51 -9.87 0.41
N TRP A 88 2.61 -10.33 -0.17
CA TRP A 88 2.62 -11.32 -1.25
C TRP A 88 3.15 -12.66 -0.72
N SER A 89 2.55 -13.78 -1.14
CA SER A 89 3.11 -15.09 -0.83
C SER A 89 4.32 -15.39 -1.73
N SER A 90 5.14 -16.36 -1.35
CA SER A 90 6.33 -16.78 -2.10
C SER A 90 6.03 -17.28 -3.52
N SER A 91 4.79 -17.66 -3.80
CA SER A 91 4.34 -18.10 -5.14
C SER A 91 4.19 -16.95 -6.15
N TYR A 92 4.24 -15.69 -5.70
CA TYR A 92 4.11 -14.50 -6.54
C TYR A 92 5.45 -13.76 -6.64
N ASP A 93 6.00 -13.60 -7.84
CA ASP A 93 7.19 -12.76 -8.04
C ASP A 93 6.81 -11.28 -7.86
N ARG A 94 7.22 -10.70 -6.74
CA ARG A 94 6.91 -9.30 -6.40
C ARG A 94 7.31 -8.31 -7.49
N ARG A 95 8.31 -8.60 -8.33
CA ARG A 95 8.72 -7.72 -9.45
C ARG A 95 7.69 -7.66 -10.57
N LEU A 96 6.84 -8.67 -10.68
CA LEU A 96 5.78 -8.75 -11.69
C LEU A 96 4.44 -8.21 -11.19
N TYR A 97 4.16 -8.38 -9.89
CA TYR A 97 2.82 -8.10 -9.34
C TYR A 97 2.72 -6.79 -8.58
N LYS A 98 3.83 -6.26 -8.06
CA LYS A 98 3.85 -4.96 -7.38
C LYS A 98 3.54 -3.82 -8.36
N LEU A 99 2.68 -2.90 -7.93
CA LEU A 99 2.27 -1.69 -8.68
C LEU A 99 3.13 -0.44 -8.41
#